data_AF-A0A9W6Y631-F1
#
_entry.id   AF-A0A9W6Y631-F1
#
_cell.length_a   1.000
_cell.length_b   1.000
_cell.length_c   1.000
_cell.angle_alpha   90.00
_cell.angle_beta   90.00
_cell.angle_gamma   90.00
#
_symmetry.space_group_name_H-M   'P 1'
#
loop_
_entity.id
_entity.type
_entity.pdbx_description
1 polymer ?
#
loop_
_entity_poly.entity_id
_entity_poly.type
_entity_poly.pdbx_seq_one_letter_code
_entity_poly.pdbx_strand_id
1 'polypeptide(L)'
;MPNSTTAPTFSSLTPAHTSNLAMGRKQKHVGNLNFEHKKRICQWKNETPSLTQLEPAKIAQKEFALVKCPGQATISTILRDQERYLNIREEDRFIRRLRPIHFPGLDEALANWVLYCQSRGVMLDGSHVKAKGVRILTKMGVAKEDQVHFSNGWLHSFQN
;
A
#
# COMPACT_ATOMS: atom_id res chain seq x y z
N MET A 1 -29.15 23.52 76.16
CA MET A 1 -27.92 23.98 76.84
C MET A 1 -26.77 23.11 76.35
N PRO A 2 -25.68 23.72 75.83
CA PRO A 2 -24.70 23.09 74.95
C PRO A 2 -23.51 22.53 75.73
N ASN A 3 -22.71 21.64 75.10
CA ASN A 3 -21.26 21.85 75.11
C ASN A 3 -20.54 21.11 73.98
N SER A 4 -19.72 21.91 73.32
CA SER A 4 -18.75 21.65 72.26
C SER A 4 -17.64 20.69 72.70
N THR A 5 -16.87 20.13 71.74
CA THR A 5 -15.38 20.23 71.68
C THR A 5 -14.77 19.32 70.59
N THR A 6 -14.19 19.99 69.58
CA THR A 6 -12.98 19.73 68.74
C THR A 6 -12.83 18.52 67.78
N ALA A 7 -12.35 18.87 66.57
CA ALA A 7 -11.85 18.07 65.44
C ALA A 7 -10.41 17.52 65.68
N PRO A 8 -9.76 16.72 64.77
CA PRO A 8 -9.34 17.18 63.42
C PRO A 8 -9.37 16.15 62.25
N THR A 9 -9.57 16.70 61.05
CA THR A 9 -8.81 16.53 59.78
C THR A 9 -8.07 15.23 59.46
N PHE A 10 -8.48 14.56 58.37
CA PHE A 10 -7.55 14.26 57.26
C PHE A 10 -8.30 14.22 55.93
N SER A 11 -7.94 15.14 55.05
CA SER A 11 -8.37 15.19 53.65
C SER A 11 -7.63 14.11 52.86
N SER A 12 -8.35 13.31 52.09
CA SER A 12 -7.75 12.53 50.99
C SER A 12 -8.58 12.72 49.72
N LEU A 13 -7.87 13.23 48.73
CA LEU A 13 -8.31 13.66 47.43
C LEU A 13 -8.76 12.47 46.57
N THR A 14 -9.85 12.70 45.83
CA THR A 14 -10.31 11.90 44.69
C THR A 14 -9.31 11.92 43.54
N PRO A 15 -9.15 10.83 42.77
CA PRO A 15 -8.74 10.92 41.37
C PRO A 15 -9.97 10.80 40.46
N ALA A 16 -10.28 11.87 39.75
CA ALA A 16 -11.21 11.87 38.65
C ALA A 16 -10.63 11.03 37.49
N HIS A 17 -11.34 9.97 37.10
CA HIS A 17 -11.02 9.20 35.89
C HIS A 17 -11.50 9.98 34.66
N THR A 18 -10.57 10.74 34.06
CA THR A 18 -10.74 11.33 32.73
C THR A 18 -10.70 10.21 31.69
N SER A 19 -11.87 9.81 31.19
CA SER A 19 -12.01 8.94 30.03
C SER A 19 -11.49 9.66 28.77
N ASN A 20 -10.27 9.30 28.37
CA ASN A 20 -9.66 9.69 27.11
C ASN A 20 -10.50 9.13 25.94
N LEU A 21 -11.21 10.02 25.24
CA LEU A 21 -11.76 9.74 23.93
C LEU A 21 -10.60 9.46 22.97
N ALA A 22 -10.42 8.17 22.64
CA ALA A 22 -9.51 7.73 21.60
C ALA A 22 -9.99 8.26 20.25
N MET A 23 -9.55 9.47 19.90
CA MET A 23 -9.54 9.92 18.51
C MET A 23 -8.72 8.91 17.71
N GLY A 24 -9.41 8.11 16.89
CA GLY A 24 -8.77 7.23 15.93
C GLY A 24 -7.75 8.04 15.13
N ARG A 25 -6.48 7.66 15.22
CA ARG A 25 -5.43 8.20 14.35
C ARG A 25 -5.84 7.88 12.92
N LYS A 26 -6.40 8.85 12.19
CA LYS A 26 -6.42 8.82 10.73
C LYS A 26 -4.98 8.55 10.30
N GLN A 27 -4.72 7.38 9.72
CA GLN A 27 -3.40 7.02 9.24
C GLN A 27 -2.92 8.13 8.30
N LYS A 28 -1.90 8.86 8.75
CA LYS A 28 -1.23 9.90 7.97
C LYS A 28 -0.59 9.21 6.77
N HIS A 29 -1.19 9.34 5.58
CA HIS A 29 -0.66 8.76 4.35
C HIS A 29 0.63 9.48 3.96
N VAL A 30 1.76 8.98 4.47
CA VAL A 30 3.09 9.47 4.15
C VAL A 30 3.44 9.02 2.72
N GLY A 31 3.23 9.89 1.74
CA GLY A 31 3.92 9.82 0.44
C GLY A 31 3.55 8.68 -0.52
N ASN A 32 2.37 8.06 -0.41
CA ASN A 32 2.02 6.92 -1.26
C ASN A 32 1.00 7.30 -2.35
N LEU A 33 1.45 8.03 -3.38
CA LEU A 33 0.62 8.41 -4.53
C LEU A 33 0.08 7.16 -5.24
N ASN A 34 -1.24 7.11 -5.47
CA ASN A 34 -1.85 6.09 -6.33
C ASN A 34 -1.65 6.45 -7.81
N PHE A 35 -2.06 5.58 -8.73
CA PHE A 35 -1.87 5.83 -10.16
C PHE A 35 -2.72 6.98 -10.66
N GLU A 36 -3.91 7.17 -10.11
CA GLU A 36 -4.76 8.32 -10.41
C GLU A 36 -4.05 9.66 -10.10
N HIS A 37 -3.45 9.79 -8.92
CA HIS A 37 -2.68 10.97 -8.55
C HIS A 37 -1.49 11.20 -9.49
N LYS A 38 -0.80 10.11 -9.86
CA LYS A 38 0.33 10.17 -10.81
C LYS A 38 -0.14 10.61 -12.21
N LYS A 39 -1.27 10.08 -12.67
CA LYS A 39 -1.93 10.48 -13.93
C LYS A 39 -2.26 11.97 -13.92
N ARG A 40 -2.83 12.47 -12.83
CA ARG A 40 -3.18 13.89 -12.69
C ARG A 40 -1.93 14.79 -12.72
N ILE A 41 -0.84 14.37 -12.07
CA ILE A 41 0.46 15.07 -12.15
C ILE A 41 0.97 15.16 -13.59
N CYS A 42 0.87 14.08 -14.37
CA CYS A 42 1.24 14.08 -15.80
C CYS A 42 0.34 15.02 -16.61
N GLN A 43 -0.98 15.01 -16.36
CA GLN A 43 -1.91 15.91 -17.04
C GLN A 43 -1.59 17.38 -16.78
N TRP A 44 -1.32 17.77 -15.53
CA TRP A 44 -0.91 19.15 -15.21
C TRP A 44 0.33 19.56 -15.98
N LYS A 45 1.34 18.68 -16.09
CA LYS A 45 2.56 18.98 -16.85
C LYS A 45 2.30 19.13 -18.35
N ASN A 46 1.36 18.38 -18.92
CA ASN A 46 0.94 18.52 -20.32
C ASN A 46 0.13 19.81 -20.55
N GLU A 47 -0.76 20.16 -19.62
CA GLU A 47 -1.54 21.40 -19.66
C GLU A 47 -0.65 22.63 -19.45
N THR A 48 0.45 22.50 -18.72
CA THR A 48 1.37 23.60 -18.37
C THR A 48 2.86 23.23 -18.56
N PRO A 49 3.34 23.13 -19.81
CA PRO A 49 4.70 22.67 -20.11
C PRO A 49 5.80 23.58 -19.54
N SER A 50 5.51 24.87 -19.37
CA SER A 50 6.45 25.90 -18.87
C SER A 50 6.72 25.83 -17.36
N LEU A 51 5.94 25.07 -16.58
CA LEU A 51 6.11 25.00 -15.13
C LEU A 51 7.34 24.19 -14.73
N THR A 52 8.07 24.70 -13.73
CA THR A 52 9.12 23.96 -13.04
C THR A 52 8.54 22.81 -12.23
N GLN A 53 9.31 21.73 -12.07
CA GLN A 53 8.86 20.50 -11.39
C GLN A 53 8.43 20.71 -9.93
N LEU A 54 8.82 21.82 -9.31
CA LEU A 54 8.40 22.20 -7.97
C LEU A 54 6.91 22.55 -7.89
N GLU A 55 6.33 23.10 -8.95
CA GLU A 55 4.93 23.52 -8.95
C GLU A 55 3.95 22.33 -8.96
N PRO A 56 4.10 21.30 -9.82
CA PRO A 56 3.30 20.08 -9.71
C PRO A 56 3.39 19.40 -8.35
N ALA A 57 4.52 19.51 -7.63
CA ALA A 57 4.66 18.97 -6.29
C ALA A 57 3.77 19.71 -5.27
N LYS A 58 3.77 21.05 -5.30
CA LYS A 58 2.93 21.88 -4.42
C LYS A 58 1.45 21.68 -4.70
N ILE A 59 1.08 21.64 -5.99
CA ILE A 59 -0.30 21.36 -6.41
C ILE A 59 -0.72 19.98 -5.92
N ALA A 60 0.10 18.95 -6.13
CA ALA A 60 -0.17 17.60 -5.63
C ALA A 60 -0.32 17.54 -4.11
N GLN A 61 0.48 18.29 -3.36
CA GLN A 61 0.36 18.34 -1.89
C GLN A 61 -1.00 18.87 -1.46
N LYS A 62 -1.45 19.98 -2.07
CA LYS A 62 -2.72 20.63 -1.74
C LYS A 62 -3.92 19.80 -2.22
N GLU A 63 -3.89 19.37 -3.47
CA GLU A 63 -5.01 18.66 -4.12
C GLU A 63 -5.26 17.28 -3.48
N PHE A 64 -4.20 16.53 -3.20
CA PHE A 64 -4.32 15.17 -2.64
C PHE A 64 -4.23 15.13 -1.12
N ALA A 65 -4.28 16.30 -0.45
CA ALA A 65 -4.16 16.44 1.00
C ALA A 65 -2.97 15.65 1.59
N LEU A 66 -1.80 15.71 0.95
CA LEU A 66 -0.62 14.95 1.36
C LEU A 66 0.02 15.57 2.60
N VAL A 67 0.42 14.71 3.53
CA VAL A 67 1.14 15.12 4.76
C VAL A 67 2.50 15.73 4.42
N LYS A 68 3.14 15.28 3.34
CA LYS A 68 4.45 15.76 2.88
C LYS A 68 4.38 16.09 1.39
N CYS A 69 5.00 17.21 1.01
CA CYS A 69 5.19 17.57 -0.38
C CYS A 69 6.02 16.48 -1.10
N PRO A 70 5.58 15.98 -2.27
CA PRO A 70 6.38 15.09 -3.10
C PRO A 70 7.73 15.72 -3.43
N GLY A 71 8.82 14.94 -3.34
CA GLY A 71 10.14 15.44 -3.71
C GLY A 71 10.26 15.66 -5.22
N GLN A 72 11.17 16.54 -5.64
CA GLN A 72 11.45 16.77 -7.07
C GLN A 72 11.82 15.46 -7.79
N ALA A 73 12.61 14.58 -7.16
CA ALA A 73 12.95 13.26 -7.71
C ALA A 73 11.72 12.37 -7.95
N THR A 74 10.72 12.45 -7.07
CA THR A 74 9.44 11.73 -7.21
C THR A 74 8.67 12.25 -8.42
N ILE A 75 8.54 13.58 -8.55
CA ILE A 75 7.89 14.20 -9.71
C ILE A 75 8.62 13.83 -11.00
N SER A 76 9.94 13.94 -11.03
CA SER A 76 10.76 13.58 -12.18
C SER A 76 10.54 12.12 -12.61
N THR A 77 10.51 11.19 -11.65
CA THR A 77 10.23 9.77 -11.93
C THR A 77 8.83 9.56 -12.50
N ILE A 78 7.83 10.24 -11.95
CA ILE A 78 6.44 10.16 -12.44
C ILE A 78 6.33 10.67 -13.88
N LEU A 79 6.97 11.80 -14.17
CA LEU A 79 6.95 12.41 -15.51
C LEU A 79 7.74 11.60 -16.53
N ARG A 80 8.85 10.95 -16.12
CA ARG A 80 9.60 10.05 -16.99
C ARG A 80 8.74 8.87 -17.45
N ASP A 81 7.97 8.30 -16.54
CA ASP A 81 7.11 7.16 -16.82
C ASP A 81 5.66 7.59 -17.19
N GLN A 82 5.47 8.81 -17.73
CA GLN A 82 4.15 9.43 -17.91
C GLN A 82 3.18 8.62 -18.78
N GLU A 83 3.67 8.00 -19.85
CA GLU A 83 2.84 7.22 -20.78
C GLU A 83 2.11 6.09 -20.05
N ARG A 84 2.79 5.46 -19.09
CA ARG A 84 2.24 4.44 -18.23
C ARG A 84 1.06 4.97 -17.41
N TYR A 85 1.19 6.15 -16.84
CA TYR A 85 0.18 6.73 -15.94
C TYR A 85 -1.01 7.33 -16.70
N LEU A 86 -0.79 7.86 -17.89
CA LEU A 86 -1.87 8.38 -18.73
C LEU A 86 -2.80 7.26 -19.22
N ASN A 87 -2.23 6.09 -19.52
CA ASN A 87 -2.91 4.91 -20.06
C ASN A 87 -3.35 3.87 -19.00
N ILE A 88 -3.44 4.26 -17.72
CA ILE A 88 -3.91 3.33 -16.67
C ILE A 88 -5.35 2.91 -16.92
N ARG A 89 -5.63 1.62 -16.65
CA ARG A 89 -6.98 1.07 -16.66
C ARG A 89 -7.76 1.58 -15.45
N GLU A 90 -9.09 1.57 -15.58
CA GLU A 90 -10.01 2.11 -14.60
C GLU A 90 -9.91 1.37 -13.25
N GLU A 91 -9.72 0.06 -13.33
CA GLU A 91 -9.50 -0.87 -12.22
C GLU A 91 -8.17 -0.63 -11.48
N ASP A 92 -7.15 -0.11 -12.15
CA ASP A 92 -5.80 0.04 -11.61
C ASP A 92 -5.57 1.38 -10.88
N ARG A 93 -6.55 2.28 -10.89
CA ARG A 93 -6.38 3.67 -10.43
C ARG A 93 -5.98 3.80 -8.96
N PHE A 94 -6.48 2.90 -8.12
CA PHE A 94 -6.19 2.89 -6.69
C PHE A 94 -4.87 2.19 -6.34
N ILE A 95 -4.21 1.56 -7.32
CA ILE A 95 -2.91 0.92 -7.11
C ILE A 95 -1.86 1.98 -6.79
N ARG A 96 -1.06 1.74 -5.74
CA ARG A 96 0.00 2.66 -5.29
C ARG A 96 1.38 2.27 -5.82
N ARG A 97 1.63 0.97 -5.90
CA ARG A 97 2.89 0.40 -6.35
C ARG A 97 2.59 -0.86 -7.16
N LEU A 98 3.11 -0.94 -8.39
CA LEU A 98 3.17 -2.24 -9.05
C LEU A 98 4.25 -3.06 -8.39
N ARG A 99 3.92 -4.32 -8.12
CA ARG A 99 4.92 -5.32 -7.82
C ARG A 99 5.65 -5.64 -9.13
N PRO A 100 6.99 -5.62 -9.15
CA PRO A 100 7.72 -6.21 -10.25
C PRO A 100 7.33 -7.69 -10.29
N ILE A 101 6.60 -8.09 -11.33
CA ILE A 101 6.32 -9.50 -11.58
C ILE A 101 7.62 -10.07 -12.13
N HIS A 102 8.37 -10.80 -11.30
CA HIS A 102 9.68 -11.32 -11.67
C HIS A 102 9.60 -12.26 -12.89
N PHE A 103 8.47 -12.97 -13.07
CA PHE A 103 8.25 -13.88 -14.18
C PHE A 103 6.76 -13.87 -14.59
N PRO A 104 6.33 -13.01 -15.54
CA PRO A 104 4.92 -12.89 -15.90
C PRO A 104 4.31 -14.22 -16.38
N GLY A 105 5.09 -15.03 -17.12
CA GLY A 105 4.65 -16.36 -17.52
C GLY A 105 4.49 -17.36 -16.37
N LEU A 106 5.19 -17.17 -15.24
CA LEU A 106 5.01 -18.01 -14.05
C LEU A 106 3.67 -17.72 -13.38
N ASP A 107 3.38 -16.43 -13.15
CA ASP A 107 2.17 -16.00 -12.45
C ASP A 107 0.92 -16.38 -13.26
N GLU A 108 0.93 -16.18 -14.58
CA GLU A 108 -0.15 -16.61 -15.47
C GLU A 108 -0.33 -18.13 -15.46
N ALA A 109 0.75 -18.90 -15.59
CA ALA A 109 0.67 -20.37 -15.56
C ALA A 109 0.18 -20.90 -14.21
N LEU A 110 0.55 -20.25 -13.11
CA LEU A 110 0.06 -20.57 -11.76
C LEU A 110 -1.41 -20.23 -11.61
N ALA A 111 -1.84 -19.03 -12.03
CA ALA A 111 -3.24 -18.60 -11.96
C ALA A 111 -4.16 -19.55 -12.75
N ASN A 112 -3.77 -19.89 -13.99
CA ASN A 112 -4.50 -20.84 -14.83
C ASN A 112 -4.59 -22.23 -14.19
N TRP A 113 -3.50 -22.70 -13.58
CA TRP A 113 -3.50 -23.99 -12.89
C TRP A 113 -4.37 -23.99 -11.63
N VAL A 114 -4.35 -22.91 -10.82
CA VAL A 114 -5.21 -22.76 -9.65
C VAL A 114 -6.68 -22.76 -10.06
N LEU A 115 -7.04 -22.02 -11.11
CA LEU A 115 -8.40 -21.97 -11.65
C LEU A 115 -8.88 -23.34 -12.12
N TYR A 116 -8.01 -24.11 -12.80
CA TYR A 116 -8.30 -25.47 -13.22
C TYR A 116 -8.53 -26.43 -12.04
N CYS A 117 -7.79 -26.28 -10.95
CA CYS A 117 -8.00 -27.08 -9.74
C CYS A 117 -9.30 -26.72 -9.03
N GLN A 118 -9.61 -25.42 -8.92
CA GLN A 118 -10.86 -24.94 -8.32
C GLN A 118 -12.09 -25.41 -9.10
N SER A 119 -12.05 -25.37 -10.44
CA SER A 119 -13.17 -25.84 -11.27
C SER A 119 -13.44 -27.35 -11.14
N ARG A 120 -12.47 -28.13 -10.66
CA ARG A 120 -12.60 -29.56 -10.34
C ARG A 120 -12.83 -29.85 -8.86
N GLY A 121 -13.05 -28.82 -8.04
CA GLY A 121 -13.28 -28.97 -6.60
C GLY A 121 -12.05 -29.44 -5.81
N VAL A 122 -10.84 -29.29 -6.37
CA VAL A 122 -9.60 -29.66 -5.68
C VAL A 122 -9.25 -28.56 -4.67
N MET A 123 -9.23 -28.92 -3.39
CA MET A 123 -8.76 -28.02 -2.34
C MET A 123 -7.24 -27.83 -2.44
N LEU A 124 -6.82 -26.62 -2.79
CA LEU A 124 -5.41 -26.25 -2.84
C LEU A 124 -4.99 -25.54 -1.56
N ASP A 125 -4.01 -26.11 -0.87
CA ASP A 125 -3.24 -25.39 0.15
C ASP A 125 -2.07 -24.61 -0.49
N GLY A 126 -1.59 -23.58 0.21
CA GLY A 126 -0.42 -22.78 -0.16
C GLY A 126 0.82 -23.60 -0.49
N SER A 127 1.02 -24.74 0.17
CA SER A 127 2.12 -25.66 -0.09
C SER A 127 2.08 -26.23 -1.53
N HIS A 128 0.88 -26.51 -2.05
CA HIS A 128 0.68 -27.00 -3.41
C HIS A 128 1.04 -25.93 -4.45
N VAL A 129 0.66 -24.68 -4.19
CA VAL A 129 0.95 -23.53 -5.06
C VAL A 129 2.46 -23.30 -5.16
N LYS A 130 3.17 -23.32 -4.02
CA LYS A 130 4.64 -23.20 -3.99
C LYS A 130 5.31 -24.33 -4.75
N ALA A 131 4.91 -25.59 -4.50
CA ALA A 131 5.48 -26.75 -5.18
C ALA A 131 5.23 -26.70 -6.70
N LYS A 132 4.05 -26.25 -7.14
CA LYS A 132 3.75 -26.04 -8.55
C LYS A 132 4.62 -24.94 -9.16
N GLY A 133 4.83 -23.84 -8.44
CA GLY A 133 5.66 -22.73 -8.90
C GLY A 133 7.09 -23.16 -9.19
N VAL A 134 7.71 -23.92 -8.29
CA VAL A 134 9.06 -24.49 -8.50
C VAL A 134 9.10 -25.37 -9.74
N ARG A 135 8.09 -26.21 -9.94
CA ARG A 135 7.99 -27.09 -11.12
C ARG A 135 7.86 -26.30 -12.42
N ILE A 136 7.10 -25.20 -12.42
CA ILE A 136 6.96 -24.33 -13.60
C ILE A 136 8.29 -23.64 -13.91
N LEU A 137 8.97 -23.07 -12.90
CA LEU A 137 10.28 -22.43 -13.10
C LEU A 137 11.34 -23.41 -13.61
N THR A 138 11.34 -24.64 -13.09
CA THR A 138 12.25 -25.70 -13.56
C THR A 138 12.00 -26.03 -15.03
N LYS A 139 10.72 -26.10 -15.46
CA LYS A 139 10.36 -26.30 -16.87
C LYS A 139 10.74 -25.12 -17.77
N MET A 140 10.77 -23.90 -17.22
CA MET A 140 11.19 -22.70 -17.92
C MET A 140 12.73 -22.57 -18.02
N GLY A 141 13.50 -23.49 -17.42
CA GLY A 141 14.96 -23.47 -17.47
C GLY A 141 15.60 -22.41 -16.56
N VAL A 142 14.86 -21.88 -15.58
CA VAL A 142 15.38 -20.86 -14.64
C VAL A 142 16.28 -21.53 -13.60
N ALA A 143 17.55 -21.13 -13.56
CA ALA A 143 18.55 -21.61 -12.60
C ALA A 143 18.07 -21.36 -11.16
N LYS A 144 18.41 -22.27 -10.23
CA LYS A 144 17.93 -22.18 -8.84
C LYS A 144 18.30 -20.87 -8.14
N GLU A 145 19.45 -20.28 -8.46
CA GLU A 145 19.86 -18.96 -7.96
C GLU A 145 18.98 -17.79 -8.44
N ASP A 146 18.34 -17.91 -9.61
CA ASP A 146 17.46 -16.89 -10.20
C ASP A 146 15.97 -17.16 -9.91
N GLN A 147 15.66 -18.24 -9.18
CA GLN A 147 14.27 -18.61 -8.87
C GLN A 147 13.66 -17.66 -7.83
N VAL A 148 12.37 -17.38 -8.02
CA VAL A 148 11.56 -16.69 -7.00
C VAL A 148 11.59 -17.51 -5.71
N HIS A 149 11.96 -16.88 -4.60
CA HIS A 149 11.77 -17.48 -3.28
C HIS A 149 10.28 -17.55 -2.95
N PHE A 150 9.71 -18.75 -3.07
CA PHE A 150 8.32 -19.09 -2.74
C PHE A 150 8.03 -19.05 -1.22
N SER A 151 8.28 -17.90 -0.60
CA SER A 151 8.05 -17.63 0.82
C SER A 151 6.55 -17.50 1.15
N ASN A 152 6.22 -17.48 2.45
CA ASN A 152 4.85 -17.17 2.90
C ASN A 152 4.41 -15.76 2.47
N GLY A 153 5.34 -14.79 2.45
CA GLY A 153 5.05 -13.44 1.98
C GLY A 153 4.77 -13.37 0.47
N TRP A 154 5.48 -14.17 -0.33
CA TRP A 154 5.17 -14.31 -1.76
C TRP A 154 3.78 -14.90 -1.96
N LEU A 155 3.46 -15.99 -1.24
CA LEU A 155 2.15 -16.66 -1.37
C LEU A 155 1.00 -15.71 -1.03
N HIS A 156 1.10 -14.98 0.08
CA HIS A 156 0.09 -14.00 0.46
C HIS A 156 -0.04 -12.88 -0.59
N SER A 157 1.07 -12.49 -1.22
CA SER A 157 1.05 -11.51 -2.31
C SER A 157 0.46 -12.06 -3.61
N PHE A 158 0.56 -13.36 -3.85
CA PHE A 158 -0.01 -14.04 -5.02
C PHE A 158 -1.52 -14.26 -4.89
N GLN A 159 -2.03 -14.38 -3.65
CA GLN A 159 -3.44 -14.61 -3.35
C GLN A 159 -4.30 -13.33 -3.27
N ASN A 160 -3.67 -12.17 -3.10
CA ASN A 160 -4.33 -10.86 -3.00
C ASN A 160 -4.37 -10.15 -4.34
#